data_AF-A0A0E3RH46-F1
#
_entry.id   AF-A0A0E3RH46-F1
#
_cell.length_a   1.000
_cell.length_b   1.000
_cell.length_c   1.000
_cell.angle_alpha   90.00
_cell.angle_beta   90.00
_cell.angle_gamma   90.00
#
_symmetry.space_group_name_H-M   'P 1'
#
loop_
_entity.id
_entity.type
_entity.pdbx_description
1 polymer ?
#
loop_
_entity_poly.entity_id
_entity_poly.type
_entity_poly.pdbx_seq_one_letter_code
_entity_poly.pdbx_strand_id
1 'polypeptide(L)'
;MFFVLASYLSEIENYCNIFRCKNCGRDFAYEEIKRPFVKIVSTYNKYEKTITSYLKCRYCHDEYIRTEIARQNSKSRSKKTDKNRKTCKGCGKDYSLVEYRYPDAHLEYHNIFRTIRHYKCVHCGYVEVRIKDDHIAINRV
;
A
#
# COMPACT_ATOMS: atom_id res chain seq x y z
N MET A 1 14.79 -32.48 -0.30
CA MET A 1 15.86 -31.62 -0.85
C MET A 1 15.60 -31.15 -2.29
N PHE A 2 14.92 -31.93 -3.15
CA PHE A 2 14.60 -31.53 -4.53
C PHE A 2 13.55 -30.40 -4.67
N PHE A 3 12.53 -30.34 -3.81
CA PHE A 3 11.48 -29.32 -3.90
C PHE A 3 11.98 -27.90 -3.65
N VAL A 4 12.97 -27.72 -2.77
CA VAL A 4 13.53 -26.39 -2.42
C VAL A 4 14.31 -25.80 -3.60
N LEU A 5 15.05 -26.64 -4.32
CA LEU A 5 15.83 -26.25 -5.51
C LEU A 5 14.92 -25.84 -6.68
N ALA A 6 13.81 -26.55 -6.88
CA ALA A 6 12.85 -26.23 -7.95
C ALA A 6 12.14 -24.88 -7.71
N SER A 7 11.74 -24.60 -6.47
CA SER A 7 11.16 -23.28 -6.12
C SER A 7 12.14 -22.14 -6.33
N TYR A 8 13.41 -22.33 -5.93
CA TYR A 8 14.46 -21.32 -6.07
C TYR A 8 14.78 -21.00 -7.54
N LEU A 9 14.85 -22.03 -8.40
CA LEU A 9 15.02 -21.85 -9.85
C LEU A 9 13.84 -21.10 -10.48
N SER A 10 12.60 -21.39 -10.07
CA SER A 10 11.43 -20.68 -10.58
C SER A 10 11.37 -19.21 -10.14
N GLU A 11 11.86 -18.89 -8.93
CA GLU A 11 11.95 -17.50 -8.45
C GLU A 11 13.01 -16.72 -9.26
N ILE A 12 14.14 -17.35 -9.57
CA ILE A 12 15.19 -16.76 -10.41
C ILE A 12 14.70 -16.56 -11.84
N GLU A 13 14.06 -17.56 -12.45
CA GLU A 13 13.50 -17.40 -13.80
C GLU A 13 12.42 -16.33 -13.87
N ASN A 14 11.55 -16.24 -12.86
CA ASN A 14 10.58 -15.16 -12.77
C ASN A 14 11.27 -13.81 -12.61
N TYR A 15 12.30 -13.72 -11.77
CA TYR A 15 13.10 -12.50 -11.60
C TYR A 15 13.77 -12.07 -12.92
N CYS A 16 14.42 -12.99 -13.64
CA CYS A 16 15.04 -12.73 -14.94
C CYS A 16 14.02 -12.29 -16.00
N ASN A 17 12.90 -13.02 -16.11
CA ASN A 17 11.84 -12.73 -17.08
C ASN A 17 11.14 -11.38 -16.82
N ILE A 18 11.04 -10.96 -15.55
CA ILE A 18 10.47 -9.66 -15.18
C ILE A 18 11.30 -8.50 -15.75
N PHE A 19 12.62 -8.65 -15.84
CA PHE A 19 13.52 -7.59 -16.31
C PHE A 19 13.98 -7.76 -17.77
N ARG A 20 13.42 -8.73 -18.49
CA ARG A 20 13.64 -8.90 -19.92
C ARG A 20 12.89 -7.84 -20.72
N CYS A 21 13.61 -7.10 -21.57
CA CYS A 21 12.99 -6.10 -22.43
C CYS A 21 12.07 -6.76 -23.46
N LYS A 22 10.80 -6.34 -23.49
CA LYS A 22 9.81 -6.86 -24.43
C LYS A 22 10.09 -6.47 -25.88
N ASN A 23 10.77 -5.34 -26.09
CA ASN A 23 11.13 -4.86 -27.43
C ASN A 23 12.39 -5.54 -27.98
N CYS A 24 13.52 -5.46 -27.27
CA CYS A 24 14.80 -5.99 -27.77
C CYS A 24 15.16 -7.40 -27.25
N GLY A 25 14.33 -8.01 -26.40
CA GLY A 25 14.49 -9.38 -25.92
C GLY A 25 15.67 -9.64 -25.00
N ARG A 26 16.39 -8.59 -24.55
CA ARG A 26 17.57 -8.70 -23.68
C ARG A 26 17.15 -8.80 -22.21
N ASP A 27 17.81 -9.69 -21.46
CA ASP A 27 17.59 -9.87 -20.03
C ASP A 27 18.24 -8.73 -19.22
N PHE A 28 17.69 -8.44 -18.04
CA PHE A 28 18.17 -7.38 -17.13
C PHE A 28 18.36 -6.02 -17.81
N ALA A 29 17.45 -5.70 -18.72
CA ALA A 29 17.59 -4.57 -19.63
C ALA A 29 16.92 -3.29 -19.10
N TYR A 30 15.94 -3.43 -18.20
CA TYR A 30 15.18 -2.31 -17.67
C TYR A 30 15.86 -1.66 -16.45
N GLU A 31 15.96 -0.33 -16.48
CA GLU A 31 16.42 0.51 -15.37
C GLU A 31 15.30 1.47 -14.95
N GLU A 32 15.15 1.75 -13.65
CA GLU A 32 14.17 2.72 -13.15
C GLU A 32 14.60 4.15 -13.49
N ILE A 33 13.77 4.85 -14.29
CA ILE A 33 14.06 6.22 -14.72
C ILE A 33 13.46 7.28 -13.79
N LYS A 34 12.47 6.88 -12.97
CA LYS A 34 11.80 7.76 -12.00
C LYS A 34 11.42 6.94 -10.78
N ARG A 35 11.40 7.60 -9.63
CA ARG A 35 10.96 6.98 -8.37
C ARG A 35 9.56 6.38 -8.54
N PRO A 36 9.34 5.12 -8.13
CA PRO A 36 8.04 4.47 -8.27
C PRO A 36 6.91 5.23 -7.57
N PHE A 37 5.76 5.29 -8.22
CA PHE A 37 4.55 5.87 -7.65
C PHE A 37 3.81 4.83 -6.83
N VAL A 38 3.53 5.13 -5.56
CA VAL A 38 2.82 4.21 -4.65
C VAL A 38 1.47 4.81 -4.30
N LYS A 39 0.41 4.05 -4.56
CA LYS A 39 -0.98 4.37 -4.18
C LYS A 39 -1.49 3.33 -3.20
N ILE A 40 -2.03 3.76 -2.07
CA ILE A 40 -2.65 2.86 -1.09
C ILE A 40 -4.13 3.18 -0.94
N VAL A 41 -4.97 2.16 -1.02
CA VAL A 41 -6.40 2.24 -0.75
C VAL A 41 -6.68 1.40 0.50
N SER A 42 -7.03 2.06 1.60
CA SER A 42 -7.47 1.39 2.84
C SER A 42 -8.93 1.72 3.12
N THR A 43 -9.76 0.69 3.09
CA THR A 43 -11.18 0.73 3.43
C THR A 43 -11.45 -0.25 4.58
N TYR A 44 -12.71 -0.36 4.99
CA TYR A 44 -13.14 -1.30 6.03
C TYR A 44 -12.67 -2.74 5.76
N ASN A 45 -12.90 -3.26 4.54
CA ASN A 45 -12.63 -4.66 4.18
C ASN A 45 -11.37 -4.86 3.32
N LYS A 46 -10.79 -3.78 2.81
CA LYS A 46 -9.77 -3.87 1.75
C LYS A 46 -8.59 -2.96 2.07
N TYR A 47 -7.40 -3.53 2.02
CA TYR A 47 -6.15 -2.80 1.92
C TYR A 47 -5.49 -3.20 0.60
N GLU A 48 -5.17 -2.23 -0.24
CA GLU A 48 -4.54 -2.45 -1.53
C GLU A 48 -3.41 -1.44 -1.72
N LYS A 49 -2.20 -1.93 -1.94
CA LYS A 49 -1.05 -1.11 -2.30
C LYS A 49 -0.73 -1.35 -3.77
N THR A 50 -0.84 -0.31 -4.58
CA THR A 50 -0.42 -0.31 -5.99
C THR A 50 0.93 0.38 -6.10
N ILE A 51 1.90 -0.27 -6.74
CA ILE A 51 3.22 0.28 -7.05
C ILE A 51 3.32 0.41 -8.56
N THR A 52 3.61 1.61 -9.06
CA THR A 52 3.83 1.88 -10.49
C THR A 52 5.29 2.27 -10.69
N SER A 53 6.08 1.38 -11.29
CA SER A 53 7.47 1.63 -11.66
C SER A 53 7.56 2.14 -13.10
N TYR A 54 8.45 3.10 -13.32
CA TYR A 54 8.74 3.68 -14.63
C TYR A 54 10.12 3.19 -15.06
N LEU A 55 10.15 2.32 -16.05
CA LEU A 55 11.34 1.61 -16.48
C LEU A 55 11.73 2.04 -17.88
N LYS A 56 13.03 2.00 -18.20
CA LYS A 56 13.55 2.20 -19.54
C LYS A 56 14.60 1.17 -19.87
N CYS A 57 14.53 0.61 -21.07
CA CYS A 57 15.55 -0.31 -21.55
C CYS A 57 16.85 0.45 -21.80
N ARG A 58 17.94 0.05 -21.15
CA ARG A 58 19.27 0.66 -21.35
C ARG A 58 19.84 0.46 -22.76
N TYR A 59 19.31 -0.52 -23.52
CA TYR A 59 19.83 -0.88 -24.84
C TYR A 59 19.03 -0.29 -26.02
N CYS A 60 17.71 -0.37 -25.98
CA CYS A 60 16.84 0.13 -27.07
C CYS A 60 16.03 1.36 -26.68
N HIS A 61 16.19 1.85 -25.45
CA HIS A 61 15.52 3.03 -24.92
C HIS A 61 13.98 2.96 -24.86
N ASP A 62 13.42 1.77 -25.08
CA ASP A 62 12.00 1.48 -24.89
C ASP A 62 11.56 1.74 -23.45
N GLU A 63 10.49 2.52 -23.28
CA GLU A 63 9.92 2.84 -21.97
C GLU A 63 8.81 1.85 -21.62
N TYR A 64 8.84 1.38 -20.38
CA TYR A 64 7.88 0.42 -19.86
C TYR A 64 7.34 0.85 -18.50
N ILE A 65 6.02 0.96 -18.40
CA ILE A 65 5.34 1.24 -17.14
C ILE A 65 4.85 -0.08 -16.57
N ARG A 66 5.31 -0.41 -15.36
CA ARG A 66 4.93 -1.63 -14.65
C ARG A 66 4.07 -1.29 -13.45
N THR A 67 2.87 -1.84 -13.38
CA THR A 67 1.98 -1.69 -12.22
C THR A 67 1.82 -3.01 -11.49
N GLU A 68 2.22 -3.04 -10.23
CA GLU A 68 2.06 -4.17 -9.31
C GLU A 68 1.02 -3.84 -8.25
N ILE A 69 0.05 -4.74 -8.05
CA ILE A 69 -0.93 -4.61 -6.98
C ILE A 69 -0.55 -5.59 -5.86
N ALA A 70 0.09 -5.07 -4.83
CA ALA A 70 0.27 -5.79 -3.57
C ALA A 70 -1.06 -5.77 -2.79
N ARG A 71 -1.89 -6.77 -3.04
CA ARG A 71 -3.03 -7.09 -2.19
C ARG A 71 -2.49 -7.68 -0.89
N GLN A 72 -2.51 -6.90 0.19
CA GLN A 72 -2.30 -7.42 1.53
C GLN A 72 -3.61 -7.27 2.29
N ASN A 73 -4.08 -8.32 2.96
CA ASN A 73 -5.09 -8.16 3.99
C ASN A 73 -4.59 -7.08 4.97
N SER A 74 -5.45 -6.14 5.39
CA SER A 74 -5.03 -5.05 6.28
C SER A 74 -4.30 -5.62 7.49
N LYS A 75 -2.98 -5.41 7.58
CA LYS A 75 -2.14 -5.95 8.66
C LYS A 75 -2.41 -5.27 10.01
N SER A 76 -3.27 -4.25 10.05
CA SER A 76 -3.61 -3.54 11.27
C SER A 76 -4.27 -4.51 12.25
N ARG A 77 -3.55 -4.85 13.33
CA ARG A 77 -4.08 -5.66 14.42
C ARG A 77 -5.30 -4.98 15.05
N SER A 78 -6.23 -5.77 15.56
CA SER A 78 -7.32 -5.26 16.40
C SER A 78 -6.72 -4.50 17.59
N LYS A 79 -7.24 -3.32 17.86
CA LYS A 79 -6.81 -2.49 18.98
C LYS A 79 -7.79 -2.67 20.14
N LYS A 80 -7.29 -2.73 21.38
CA LYS A 80 -8.16 -2.62 22.56
C LYS A 80 -8.84 -1.25 22.56
N THR A 81 -10.12 -1.24 22.86
CA THR A 81 -11.03 -0.09 22.87
C THR A 81 -10.40 1.10 23.60
N ASP A 82 -10.06 2.16 22.87
CA ASP A 82 -9.39 3.34 23.45
C ASP A 82 -10.37 4.25 24.21
N LYS A 83 -9.86 5.15 25.06
CA LYS A 83 -10.67 6.09 25.88
C LYS A 83 -11.30 7.22 25.06
N ASN A 84 -10.75 7.53 23.89
CA ASN A 84 -11.21 8.61 23.00
C ASN A 84 -12.45 8.19 22.19
N ARG A 85 -13.56 7.96 22.89
CA ARG A 85 -14.84 7.55 22.29
C ARG A 85 -15.62 8.77 21.83
N LYS A 86 -16.27 8.66 20.68
CA LYS A 86 -17.05 9.75 20.06
C LYS A 86 -18.52 9.40 20.00
N THR A 87 -19.37 10.41 19.82
CA THR A 87 -20.79 10.21 19.53
C THR A 87 -20.95 9.48 18.19
N CYS A 88 -21.81 8.47 18.16
CA CYS A 88 -22.12 7.75 16.93
C CYS A 88 -23.10 8.56 16.08
N LYS A 89 -22.72 8.84 14.84
CA LYS A 89 -23.59 9.53 13.88
C LYS A 89 -24.81 8.69 13.44
N GLY A 90 -24.73 7.36 13.56
CA GLY A 90 -25.81 6.45 13.18
C GLY A 90 -26.92 6.32 14.22
N CYS A 91 -26.58 6.21 15.51
CA CYS A 91 -27.56 6.02 16.59
C CYS A 91 -27.62 7.16 17.61
N GLY A 92 -26.83 8.23 17.42
CA GLY A 92 -26.78 9.40 18.30
C GLY A 92 -26.16 9.17 19.68
N LYS A 93 -25.80 7.92 20.04
CA LYS A 93 -25.27 7.62 21.37
C LYS A 93 -23.86 8.18 21.58
N ASP A 94 -23.68 8.90 22.67
CA ASP A 94 -22.38 9.42 23.08
C ASP A 94 -21.40 8.30 23.44
N TYR A 95 -20.11 8.59 23.27
CA TYR A 95 -19.01 7.69 23.62
C TYR A 95 -19.15 6.25 23.08
N SER A 96 -19.80 6.07 21.94
CA SER A 96 -20.11 4.75 21.39
C SER A 96 -19.31 4.39 20.14
N LEU A 97 -18.76 5.40 19.45
CA LEU A 97 -17.92 5.22 18.27
C LEU A 97 -16.46 5.07 18.68
N VAL A 98 -15.88 3.88 18.44
CA VAL A 98 -14.52 3.52 18.91
C VAL A 98 -13.63 3.11 17.75
N GLU A 99 -12.38 3.58 17.78
CA GLU A 99 -11.31 3.09 16.91
C GLU A 99 -10.98 1.62 17.25
N TYR A 100 -11.21 0.70 16.32
CA TYR A 100 -11.15 -0.75 16.59
C TYR A 100 -9.91 -1.45 16.02
N ARG A 101 -9.10 -0.75 15.23
CA ARG A 101 -7.82 -1.24 14.70
C ARG A 101 -6.78 -0.13 14.70
N TYR A 102 -5.50 -0.49 14.68
CA TYR A 102 -4.44 0.50 14.57
C TYR A 102 -4.58 1.32 13.27
N PRO A 103 -4.26 2.63 13.30
CA PRO A 103 -4.32 3.45 12.10
C PRO A 103 -3.36 2.94 11.03
N ASP A 104 -3.81 2.98 9.78
CA ASP A 104 -2.94 2.74 8.63
C ASP A 104 -2.25 4.08 8.29
N ALA A 105 -0.96 4.19 8.61
CA ALA A 105 -0.17 5.40 8.40
C ALA A 105 0.91 5.17 7.35
N HIS A 106 1.02 6.04 6.36
CA HIS A 106 2.01 5.92 5.29
C HIS A 106 2.30 7.26 4.61
N LEU A 107 3.48 7.35 4.02
CA LEU A 107 3.84 8.44 3.13
C LEU A 107 3.17 8.21 1.77
N GLU A 108 2.36 9.18 1.36
CA GLU A 108 1.82 9.35 0.01
C GLU A 108 2.75 10.23 -0.83
N TYR A 109 2.33 10.63 -2.04
CA TYR A 109 3.17 11.34 -3.00
C TYR A 109 3.87 12.58 -2.42
N HIS A 110 5.13 12.78 -2.81
CA HIS A 110 6.06 13.79 -2.29
C HIS A 110 6.22 13.76 -0.76
N ASN A 111 5.33 14.50 -0.09
CA ASN A 111 5.47 15.00 1.28
C ASN A 111 4.19 14.80 2.07
N ILE A 112 3.19 14.14 1.52
CA ILE A 112 1.91 13.98 2.19
C ILE A 112 1.98 12.70 3.02
N PHE A 113 1.83 12.79 4.33
CA PHE A 113 1.70 11.64 5.21
C PHE A 113 0.23 11.40 5.51
N ARG A 114 -0.31 10.31 4.98
CA ARG A 114 -1.71 9.95 5.15
C ARG A 114 -1.88 8.98 6.31
N THR A 115 -2.77 9.32 7.22
CA THR A 115 -3.21 8.48 8.35
C THR A 115 -4.68 8.14 8.20
N ILE A 116 -5.01 6.85 8.14
CA ILE A 116 -6.37 6.34 7.99
C ILE A 116 -6.80 5.63 9.28
N ARG A 117 -7.88 6.11 9.91
CA ARG A 117 -8.44 5.58 11.15
C ARG A 117 -9.81 4.96 10.90
N HIS A 118 -10.08 3.84 11.56
CA HIS A 118 -11.30 3.08 11.39
C HIS A 118 -12.06 2.97 12.70
N TYR A 119 -13.30 3.44 12.68
CA TYR A 119 -14.18 3.48 13.84
C TYR A 119 -15.41 2.60 13.64
N LYS A 120 -15.86 1.95 14.72
CA LYS A 120 -17.09 1.16 14.75
C LYS A 120 -17.88 1.49 16.01
N CYS A 121 -19.19 1.66 15.86
CA CYS A 121 -20.10 1.85 16.98
C CYS A 121 -20.32 0.51 17.69
N VAL A 122 -20.15 0.50 19.02
CA VAL A 122 -20.37 -0.70 19.84
C VAL A 122 -21.84 -1.06 20.03
N HIS A 123 -22.77 -0.15 19.70
CA HIS A 123 -24.21 -0.37 19.90
C HIS A 123 -24.96 -0.74 18.62
N CYS A 124 -24.76 0.01 17.53
CA CYS A 124 -25.52 -0.19 16.29
C CYS A 124 -24.66 -0.72 15.13
N GLY A 125 -23.34 -0.91 15.35
CA GLY A 125 -22.44 -1.40 14.32
C GLY A 125 -22.07 -0.38 13.23
N TYR A 126 -22.58 0.86 13.27
CA TYR A 126 -22.19 1.94 12.36
C TYR A 126 -20.67 2.07 12.24
N VAL A 127 -20.15 2.20 11.02
CA VAL A 127 -18.72 2.28 10.73
C VAL A 127 -18.39 3.65 10.13
N GLU A 128 -17.24 4.22 10.52
CA GLU A 128 -16.72 5.46 9.96
C GLU A 128 -15.22 5.32 9.69
N VAL A 129 -14.77 5.80 8.53
CA VAL A 129 -13.35 5.91 8.17
C VAL A 129 -12.98 7.39 8.18
N ARG A 130 -11.86 7.73 8.82
CA ARG A 130 -11.30 9.09 8.82
C ARG A 130 -9.92 9.08 8.20
N ILE A 131 -9.71 10.00 7.27
CA ILE A 131 -8.44 10.20 6.58
C ILE A 131 -7.89 11.55 7.02
N LYS A 132 -6.62 11.58 7.41
CA LYS A 132 -5.88 12.81 7.72
C LYS A 132 -4.62 12.84 6.87
N ASP A 133 -4.42 13.94 6.15
CA ASP A 133 -3.26 14.17 5.30
C ASP A 133 -2.42 15.29 5.93
N ASP A 134 -1.18 14.97 6.31
CA ASP A 134 -0.23 15.92 6.90
C ASP A 134 0.89 16.24 5.89
N HIS A 135 1.20 17.52 5.66
CA HIS A 135 2.33 17.92 4.82
C HIS A 135 3.64 17.90 5.63
N ILE A 136 4.58 17.05 5.24
CA ILE A 136 5.92 16.98 5.80
C ILE A 136 6.82 17.97 5.05
N ALA A 137 7.40 18.93 5.77
CA ALA A 137 8.44 19.78 5.19
C ALA A 137 9.70 18.92 4.92
N ILE A 138 10.10 18.79 3.64
CA ILE A 138 11.45 18.30 3.31
C ILE A 138 12.40 19.47 3.55
N ASN A 139 13.07 19.48 4.70
CA ASN A 139 14.28 20.28 4.84
C ASN A 139 15.34 19.61 3.95
N ARG A 140 15.66 20.25 2.81
CA ARG A 140 16.83 19.88 2.00
C ARG A 140 18.07 20.19 2.84
N VAL A 141 18.78 19.15 3.26
CA VAL A 141 20.17 19.25 3.74
C VAL A 141 21.07 19.04 2.54
#